data_AF-A0A4Q9KH43-F1
#
_entry.id   AF-A0A4Q9KH43-F1
#
_cell.length_a   1.000
_cell.length_b   1.000
_cell.length_c   1.000
_cell.angle_alpha   90.00
_cell.angle_beta   90.00
_cell.angle_gamma   90.00
#
_symmetry.space_group_name_H-M   'P 1'
#
loop_
_entity.id
_entity.type
_entity.pdbx_description
1 polymer ?
#
loop_
_entity_poly.entity_id
_entity_poly.type
_entity_poly.pdbx_seq_one_letter_code
_entity_poly.pdbx_strand_id
1 'polypeptide(L)'
;MTQTPNDPYGPPPLAEPTASGLGTSATKAESPPPVDRFAEDPRSLGEIASDLLGNASTLIRQEVALAKAEAGQMASRAGKGAGLLGGAGVAGFFALLFASLAAWWGIAVLIGAAERPALGWSGLIIAVVYGIVALVLMNSGKGELKRVKGLPETADTVSKIPNAVTGNEEKN
;
A
#
# COMPACT_ATOMS: atom_id res chain seq x y z
N MET A 1 23.22 36.54 -2.27
CA MET A 1 23.82 35.63 -1.26
C MET A 1 23.15 34.29 -1.41
N THR A 2 23.76 33.38 -2.16
CA THR A 2 23.22 32.03 -2.44
C THR A 2 23.70 31.09 -1.34
N GLN A 3 22.78 30.61 -0.51
CA GLN A 3 23.03 29.63 0.53
C GLN A 3 23.15 28.24 -0.13
N THR A 4 24.31 27.60 -0.01
CA THR A 4 24.55 26.25 -0.50
C THR A 4 23.73 25.23 0.32
N PRO A 5 23.08 24.24 -0.32
CA PRO A 5 22.33 23.20 0.39
C PRO A 5 23.26 22.38 1.30
N ASN A 6 22.84 22.16 2.54
CA ASN A 6 23.54 21.32 3.51
C ASN A 6 23.29 19.85 3.14
N ASP A 7 24.23 19.25 2.41
CA ASP A 7 24.17 17.85 1.98
C ASP A 7 24.69 16.92 3.09
N PRO A 8 23.83 16.12 3.75
CA PRO A 8 24.23 15.25 4.85
C PRO A 8 25.03 14.01 4.40
N TYR A 9 25.16 13.78 3.09
CA TYR A 9 25.74 12.54 2.52
C TYR A 9 27.01 12.78 1.69
N GLY A 10 27.76 13.85 1.97
CA GLY A 10 29.08 14.05 1.40
C GLY A 10 30.07 12.96 1.85
N PRO A 11 31.04 12.55 0.99
CA PRO A 11 32.09 11.63 1.41
C PRO A 11 32.90 12.24 2.57
N PRO A 12 33.37 11.43 3.53
CA PRO A 12 34.19 11.94 4.63
C PRO A 12 35.44 12.66 4.08
N PRO A 13 35.88 13.76 4.70
CA PRO A 13 37.08 14.46 4.27
C PRO A 13 38.27 13.50 4.30
N LEU A 14 38.98 13.38 3.18
CA LEU A 14 40.19 12.58 3.10
C LEU A 14 41.23 13.20 4.05
N ALA A 15 41.62 12.47 5.08
CA ALA A 15 42.67 12.89 5.99
C ALA A 15 44.00 12.99 5.21
N GLU A 16 44.62 14.17 5.21
CA GLU A 16 45.94 14.36 4.64
C GLU A 16 47.01 13.62 5.48
N PRO A 17 47.95 12.90 4.85
CA PRO A 17 49.02 12.24 5.58
C PRO A 17 50.10 13.26 5.97
N THR A 18 50.14 13.63 7.24
CA THR A 18 51.25 14.39 7.80
C THR A 18 52.47 13.49 7.98
N ALA A 19 53.43 13.64 7.06
CA ALA A 19 54.75 13.02 7.18
C ALA A 19 55.58 13.78 8.24
N SER A 20 55.88 13.14 9.39
CA SER A 20 56.98 13.56 10.25
C SER A 20 57.37 12.48 11.27
N GLY A 21 58.66 12.15 11.34
CA GLY A 21 59.28 11.52 12.51
C GLY A 21 60.00 10.19 12.25
N LEU A 22 61.24 10.26 11.76
CA LEU A 22 62.24 9.20 11.91
C LEU A 22 62.59 9.01 13.39
N GLY A 23 62.39 7.78 13.90
CA GLY A 23 62.87 7.33 15.19
C GLY A 23 63.43 5.91 15.06
N THR A 24 64.74 5.83 14.85
CA THR A 24 65.52 4.59 14.76
C THR A 24 65.66 3.97 16.15
N SER A 25 64.81 3.00 16.48
CA SER A 25 65.04 2.06 17.57
C SER A 25 65.06 0.66 17.00
N ALA A 26 66.26 0.10 16.89
CA ALA A 26 66.50 -1.29 16.56
C ALA A 26 65.99 -2.18 17.69
N THR A 27 64.68 -2.43 17.72
CA THR A 27 64.08 -3.50 18.51
C THR A 27 64.18 -4.76 17.69
N LYS A 28 65.05 -5.66 18.16
CA LYS A 28 65.08 -7.10 17.91
C LYS A 28 63.75 -7.59 17.32
N ALA A 29 63.80 -8.13 16.10
CA ALA A 29 62.69 -8.85 15.50
C ALA A 29 62.40 -10.10 16.35
N GLU A 30 61.66 -9.90 17.44
CA GLU A 30 60.83 -10.93 18.04
C GLU A 30 59.78 -11.21 16.96
N SER A 31 59.97 -12.29 16.21
CA SER A 31 58.94 -12.82 15.35
C SER A 31 57.65 -12.86 16.17
N PRO A 32 56.54 -12.22 15.73
CA PRO A 32 55.28 -12.44 16.40
C PRO A 32 55.11 -13.98 16.44
N PRO A 33 54.69 -14.55 17.58
CA PRO A 33 54.40 -15.98 17.61
C PRO A 33 53.53 -16.26 16.40
N PRO A 34 53.70 -17.42 15.72
CA PRO A 34 52.79 -17.79 14.65
C PRO A 34 51.40 -17.56 15.20
N VAL A 35 50.73 -16.55 14.65
CA VAL A 35 49.30 -16.39 14.90
C VAL A 35 48.74 -17.54 14.11
N ASP A 36 48.75 -18.71 14.75
CA ASP A 36 47.97 -19.86 14.41
C ASP A 36 46.52 -19.41 14.59
N ARG A 37 46.03 -18.60 13.64
CA ARG A 37 44.62 -18.22 13.54
C ARG A 37 43.73 -19.43 13.25
N PHE A 38 44.32 -20.62 13.24
CA PHE A 38 43.74 -21.93 12.94
C PHE A 38 44.09 -22.99 14.00
N ALA A 39 44.92 -22.68 15.01
CA ALA A 39 45.04 -23.52 16.21
C ALA A 39 44.16 -22.89 17.29
N GLU A 40 43.13 -23.63 17.69
CA GLU A 40 42.17 -23.26 18.74
C GLU A 40 41.07 -22.25 18.33
N ASP A 41 40.33 -22.54 17.26
CA ASP A 41 38.87 -22.47 17.40
C ASP A 41 38.39 -23.88 17.79
N PRO A 42 38.26 -24.20 19.09
CA PRO A 42 37.80 -25.53 19.52
C PRO A 42 36.32 -25.77 19.21
N ARG A 43 35.65 -24.83 18.54
CA ARG A 43 34.24 -24.96 18.18
C ARG A 43 34.05 -26.07 17.16
N SER A 44 33.22 -27.03 17.53
CA SER A 44 32.91 -28.14 16.64
C SER A 44 32.13 -27.64 15.43
N LEU A 45 32.21 -28.36 14.30
CA LEU A 45 31.37 -28.07 13.11
C LEU A 45 29.87 -28.04 13.45
N GLY A 46 29.44 -28.76 14.49
CA GLY A 46 28.07 -28.73 15.00
C GLY A 46 27.70 -27.42 15.69
N GLU A 47 28.66 -26.74 16.34
CA GLU A 47 28.46 -25.44 16.98
C GLU A 47 28.31 -24.33 15.94
N ILE A 48 29.15 -24.33 14.89
CA ILE A 48 29.05 -23.35 13.79
C ILE A 48 27.74 -23.55 13.02
N ALA A 49 27.33 -24.79 12.77
CA ALA A 49 26.04 -25.08 12.14
C ALA A 49 24.85 -24.66 13.03
N SER A 50 24.95 -24.86 14.35
CA SER A 50 23.95 -24.42 15.33
C SER A 50 23.81 -22.90 15.36
N ASP A 51 24.92 -22.16 15.34
CA ASP A 51 24.92 -20.69 15.32
C ASP A 51 24.34 -20.13 14.01
N LEU A 52 24.69 -20.72 12.86
CA LEU A 52 24.12 -20.34 11.56
C LEU A 52 22.61 -20.62 11.50
N LEU A 53 22.15 -21.75 12.04
CA LEU A 53 20.73 -22.08 12.11
C LEU A 53 19.97 -21.16 13.08
N GLY A 54 20.58 -20.79 14.20
CA GLY A 54 20.07 -19.80 15.15
C GLY A 54 19.93 -18.41 14.52
N ASN A 55 20.93 -17.99 13.75
CA ASN A 55 20.91 -16.72 13.02
C ASN A 55 19.87 -16.72 11.89
N ALA A 56 19.76 -17.81 11.13
CA ALA A 56 18.71 -17.97 10.12
C ALA A 56 17.30 -17.94 10.75
N SER A 57 17.10 -18.63 11.87
CA SER A 57 15.84 -18.58 12.65
C SER A 57 15.52 -17.16 13.14
N THR A 58 16.54 -16.40 13.52
CA THR A 58 16.40 -14.99 13.92
C THR A 58 15.97 -14.11 12.74
N LEU A 59 16.58 -14.27 11.57
CA LEU A 59 16.21 -13.53 10.35
C LEU A 59 14.77 -13.82 9.92
N ILE A 60 14.37 -15.10 9.89
CA ILE A 60 13.00 -15.48 9.54
C ILE A 60 11.98 -14.85 10.50
N ARG A 61 12.26 -14.86 11.82
CA ARG A 61 11.40 -14.20 12.82
C ARG A 61 11.34 -12.69 12.61
N GLN A 62 12.44 -12.06 12.21
CA GLN A 62 12.50 -10.63 11.91
C GLN A 62 11.74 -10.26 10.64
N GLU A 63 11.87 -11.04 9.55
CA GLU A 63 11.11 -10.85 8.32
C GLU A 63 9.61 -11.00 8.57
N VAL A 64 9.20 -12.00 9.35
CA VAL A 64 7.79 -12.17 9.75
C VAL A 64 7.33 -11.00 10.63
N ALA A 65 8.15 -10.54 11.57
CA ALA A 65 7.81 -9.40 12.42
C ALA A 65 7.69 -8.11 11.60
N LEU A 66 8.56 -7.91 10.62
CA LEU A 66 8.53 -6.77 9.71
C LEU A 66 7.32 -6.83 8.78
N ALA A 67 7.08 -7.96 8.13
CA ALA A 67 5.92 -8.19 7.28
C ALA A 67 4.61 -7.98 8.05
N LYS A 68 4.55 -8.42 9.32
CA LYS A 68 3.41 -8.17 10.19
C LYS A 68 3.26 -6.67 10.50
N ALA A 69 4.35 -5.96 10.77
CA ALA A 69 4.30 -4.52 11.02
C ALA A 69 3.85 -3.75 9.77
N GLU A 70 4.37 -4.11 8.60
CA GLU A 70 4.01 -3.50 7.32
C GLU A 70 2.57 -3.82 6.91
N ALA A 71 2.14 -5.07 7.04
CA ALA A 71 0.75 -5.47 6.84
C ALA A 71 -0.20 -4.71 7.78
N GLY A 72 0.20 -4.50 9.05
CA GLY A 72 -0.57 -3.69 10.00
C GLY A 72 -0.66 -2.22 9.59
N GLN A 73 0.44 -1.63 9.10
CA GLN A 73 0.42 -0.26 8.58
C GLN A 73 -0.43 -0.14 7.32
N MET A 74 -0.33 -1.08 6.38
CA MET A 74 -1.15 -1.16 5.18
C MET A 74 -2.64 -1.28 5.55
N ALA A 75 -2.98 -2.18 6.47
CA ALA A 75 -4.34 -2.36 6.96
C ALA A 75 -4.88 -1.09 7.61
N SER A 76 -4.08 -0.40 8.43
CA SER A 76 -4.49 0.87 9.04
C SER A 76 -4.73 1.97 8.00
N ARG A 77 -3.83 2.12 7.02
CA ARG A 77 -3.96 3.09 5.93
C ARG A 77 -5.16 2.78 5.05
N ALA A 78 -5.34 1.52 4.67
CA ALA A 78 -6.50 1.06 3.91
C ALA A 78 -7.80 1.26 4.68
N GLY A 79 -7.83 0.94 5.98
CA GLY A 79 -8.98 1.15 6.85
C GLY A 79 -9.35 2.62 7.01
N LYS A 80 -8.36 3.51 7.18
CA LYS A 80 -8.59 4.96 7.17
C LYS A 80 -9.13 5.44 5.83
N GLY A 81 -8.55 4.98 4.72
CA GLY A 81 -9.02 5.33 3.38
C GLY A 81 -10.46 4.88 3.13
N ALA A 82 -10.78 3.62 3.46
CA ALA A 82 -12.13 3.08 3.37
C ALA A 82 -13.11 3.83 4.29
N GLY A 83 -12.70 4.17 5.51
CA GLY A 83 -13.50 4.96 6.44
C GLY A 83 -13.78 6.38 5.94
N LEU A 84 -12.77 7.05 5.37
CA LEU A 84 -12.92 8.37 4.76
C LEU A 84 -13.84 8.32 3.52
N LEU A 85 -13.67 7.34 2.64
CA LEU A 85 -14.55 7.19 1.47
C LEU A 85 -15.98 6.81 1.87
N GLY A 86 -16.16 5.94 2.86
CA GLY A 86 -17.47 5.62 3.41
C GLY A 86 -18.14 6.84 4.04
N GLY A 87 -17.40 7.58 4.87
CA GLY A 87 -17.86 8.83 5.47
C GLY A 87 -18.19 9.90 4.43
N ALA A 88 -17.35 10.07 3.40
CA ALA A 88 -17.61 10.97 2.29
C ALA A 88 -18.86 10.57 1.50
N GLY A 89 -19.12 9.27 1.32
CA GLY A 89 -20.36 8.78 0.71
C GLY A 89 -21.60 9.17 1.50
N VAL A 90 -21.59 8.97 2.82
CA VAL A 90 -22.70 9.36 3.71
C VAL A 90 -22.87 10.88 3.76
N ALA A 91 -21.79 11.63 3.96
CA ALA A 91 -21.81 13.09 4.00
C ALA A 91 -22.27 13.67 2.65
N GLY A 92 -21.79 13.11 1.54
CA GLY A 92 -22.20 13.47 0.19
C GLY A 92 -23.69 13.20 -0.03
N PHE A 93 -24.22 12.06 0.42
CA PHE A 93 -25.65 11.76 0.35
C PHE A 93 -26.48 12.81 1.11
N PHE A 94 -26.11 13.15 2.36
CA PHE A 94 -26.81 14.18 3.12
C PHE A 94 -26.68 15.57 2.49
N ALA A 95 -25.51 15.94 1.99
CA ALA A 95 -25.31 17.21 1.29
C ALA A 95 -26.23 17.31 0.07
N LEU A 96 -26.35 16.24 -0.71
CA LEU A 96 -27.21 16.17 -1.90
C LEU A 96 -28.70 16.21 -1.51
N LEU A 97 -29.09 15.55 -0.42
CA LEU A 97 -30.44 15.62 0.16
C LEU A 97 -30.80 17.05 0.57
N PHE A 98 -29.96 17.71 1.38
CA PHE A 98 -30.22 19.08 1.83
C PHE A 98 -30.17 20.09 0.69
N ALA A 99 -29.25 19.93 -0.25
CA ALA A 99 -29.23 20.73 -1.48
C ALA A 99 -30.53 20.58 -2.27
N SER A 100 -31.11 19.38 -2.32
CA SER A 100 -32.39 19.14 -3.00
C SER A 100 -33.57 19.78 -2.29
N LEU A 101 -33.60 19.73 -0.96
CA LEU A 101 -34.62 20.43 -0.18
C LEU A 101 -34.51 21.95 -0.33
N ALA A 102 -33.29 22.47 -0.31
CA ALA A 102 -33.01 23.89 -0.54
C ALA A 102 -33.41 24.30 -1.96
N ALA A 103 -33.10 23.50 -2.98
CA ALA A 103 -33.49 23.74 -4.36
C ALA A 103 -35.02 23.68 -4.53
N TRP A 104 -35.69 22.70 -3.91
CA TRP A 104 -37.14 22.61 -3.92
C TRP A 104 -37.75 23.89 -3.33
N TRP A 105 -37.33 24.29 -2.14
CA TRP A 105 -37.82 25.52 -1.52
C TRP A 105 -37.50 26.77 -2.35
N GLY A 106 -36.26 26.91 -2.82
CA GLY A 106 -35.82 28.05 -3.61
C GLY A 106 -36.60 28.20 -4.91
N ILE A 107 -36.80 27.12 -5.67
CA ILE A 107 -37.59 27.13 -6.89
C ILE A 107 -39.07 27.42 -6.58
N ALA A 108 -39.62 26.88 -5.48
CA ALA A 108 -41.01 27.11 -5.11
C ALA A 108 -41.32 28.59 -4.82
N VAL A 109 -40.38 29.29 -4.18
CA VAL A 109 -40.47 30.74 -3.95
C VAL A 109 -40.22 31.52 -5.23
N LEU A 110 -39.31 31.05 -6.10
CA LEU A 110 -38.96 31.74 -7.34
C LEU A 110 -40.09 31.74 -8.38
N ILE A 111 -40.82 30.63 -8.51
CA ILE A 111 -41.92 30.49 -9.48
C ILE A 111 -43.28 30.82 -8.86
N GLY A 112 -43.38 30.85 -7.53
CA GLY A 112 -44.58 31.20 -6.78
C GLY A 112 -44.63 32.69 -6.41
N ALA A 113 -45.74 33.10 -5.78
CA ALA A 113 -45.80 34.41 -5.13
C ALA A 113 -45.23 34.32 -3.71
N ALA A 114 -44.68 35.41 -3.17
CA ALA A 114 -44.08 35.42 -1.83
C ALA A 114 -45.03 34.89 -0.73
N GLU A 115 -46.34 35.14 -0.87
CA GLU A 115 -47.36 34.68 0.08
C GLU A 115 -47.83 33.23 -0.19
N ARG A 116 -47.65 32.73 -1.42
CA ARG A 116 -48.07 31.37 -1.84
C ARG A 116 -46.97 30.71 -2.68
N PRO A 117 -45.97 30.08 -2.03
CA PRO A 117 -44.93 29.36 -2.74
C PRO A 117 -45.51 28.15 -3.49
N ALA A 118 -45.05 27.92 -4.72
CA ALA A 118 -45.54 26.88 -5.62
C ALA A 118 -44.81 25.54 -5.37
N LEU A 119 -44.95 25.01 -4.16
CA LEU A 119 -44.23 23.81 -3.70
C LEU A 119 -44.47 22.58 -4.60
N GLY A 120 -45.70 22.37 -5.10
CA GLY A 120 -46.01 21.24 -5.97
C GLY A 120 -45.25 21.27 -7.30
N TRP A 121 -45.22 22.43 -7.96
CA TRP A 121 -44.53 22.62 -9.24
C TRP A 121 -43.01 22.53 -9.11
N SER A 122 -42.47 23.08 -8.02
CA SER A 122 -41.05 22.92 -7.71
C SER A 122 -40.66 21.46 -7.51
N GLY A 123 -41.46 20.70 -6.75
CA GLY A 123 -41.27 19.27 -6.57
C GLY A 123 -41.28 18.50 -7.87
N LEU A 124 -42.19 18.84 -8.79
CA LEU A 124 -42.23 18.24 -10.12
C LEU A 124 -40.95 18.52 -10.92
N ILE A 125 -40.42 19.75 -10.87
CA ILE A 125 -39.16 20.10 -11.54
C ILE A 125 -38.00 19.26 -10.98
N ILE A 126 -37.86 19.20 -9.66
CA ILE A 126 -36.82 18.38 -9.01
C ILE A 126 -36.97 16.90 -9.37
N ALA A 127 -38.20 16.38 -9.40
CA ALA A 127 -38.48 15.00 -9.81
C ALA A 127 -38.05 14.72 -11.26
N VAL A 128 -38.31 15.65 -12.19
CA VAL A 128 -37.85 15.51 -13.58
C VAL A 128 -36.32 15.53 -13.66
N VAL A 129 -35.65 16.42 -12.93
CA VAL A 129 -34.18 16.47 -12.87
C VAL A 129 -33.61 15.14 -12.39
N TYR A 130 -34.14 14.58 -11.29
CA TYR A 130 -33.70 13.26 -10.81
C TYR A 130 -34.06 12.12 -11.75
N GLY A 131 -35.20 12.20 -12.45
CA GLY A 131 -35.56 11.23 -13.48
C GLY A 131 -34.53 11.19 -14.62
N ILE A 132 -34.05 12.36 -15.06
CA ILE A 132 -32.99 12.45 -16.07
C ILE A 132 -31.69 11.86 -15.52
N VAL A 133 -31.28 12.24 -14.30
CA VAL A 133 -30.08 11.69 -13.65
C VAL A 133 -30.16 10.16 -13.56
N ALA A 134 -31.29 9.61 -13.13
CA ALA A 134 -31.51 8.17 -13.01
C ALA A 134 -31.42 7.46 -14.38
N LEU A 135 -31.98 8.05 -15.43
CA LEU A 135 -31.92 7.51 -16.79
C LEU A 135 -30.48 7.46 -17.31
N VAL A 136 -29.70 8.53 -17.09
CA VAL A 136 -28.27 8.57 -17.46
C VAL A 136 -27.48 7.52 -16.67
N LEU A 137 -27.63 7.48 -15.34
CA LEU A 137 -26.92 6.52 -14.50
C LEU A 137 -27.26 5.07 -14.87
N MET A 138 -28.53 4.76 -15.14
CA MET A 138 -28.95 3.43 -15.57
C MET A 138 -28.28 3.04 -16.90
N ASN A 139 -28.21 3.97 -17.86
CA ASN A 139 -27.62 3.69 -19.17
C ASN A 139 -26.10 3.52 -19.08
N SER A 140 -25.41 4.38 -18.32
CA SER A 140 -23.97 4.27 -18.07
C SER A 140 -23.62 3.00 -17.30
N GLY A 141 -24.39 2.67 -16.25
CA GLY A 141 -24.20 1.46 -15.47
C GLY A 141 -24.41 0.20 -16.32
N LYS A 142 -25.45 0.16 -17.15
CA LYS A 142 -25.65 -0.94 -18.11
C LYS A 142 -24.47 -1.07 -19.08
N GLY A 143 -23.88 0.04 -19.52
CA GLY A 143 -22.69 0.04 -20.37
C GLY A 143 -21.49 -0.60 -19.68
N GLU A 144 -21.23 -0.21 -18.44
CA GLU A 144 -20.09 -0.73 -17.66
C GLU A 144 -20.26 -2.21 -17.30
N LEU A 145 -21.48 -2.61 -16.89
CA LEU A 145 -21.80 -4.02 -16.62
C LEU A 145 -21.62 -4.91 -17.85
N LYS A 146 -21.91 -4.41 -19.06
CA LYS A 146 -21.68 -5.13 -20.31
C LYS A 146 -20.19 -5.30 -20.61
N ARG A 147 -19.35 -4.32 -20.28
CA ARG A 147 -17.89 -4.40 -20.44
C ARG A 147 -17.29 -5.44 -19.52
N VAL A 148 -17.75 -5.51 -18.27
CA VAL A 148 -17.29 -6.51 -17.29
C VAL A 148 -17.75 -7.93 -17.68
N LYS A 149 -18.96 -8.11 -18.21
CA LYS A 149 -19.44 -9.41 -18.73
C LYS A 149 -18.77 -9.84 -20.05
N GLY A 150 -18.03 -8.96 -20.71
CA GLY A 150 -17.30 -9.21 -21.94
C GLY A 150 -15.91 -9.85 -21.77
N LEU A 151 -15.59 -10.40 -20.60
CA LEU A 151 -14.37 -11.21 -20.35
C LEU A 151 -14.69 -12.73 -20.31
N PRO A 152 -15.11 -13.37 -21.42
CA PRO A 152 -15.43 -14.81 -21.43
C PRO A 152 -14.19 -15.72 -21.45
N GLU A 153 -12.95 -15.23 -21.66
CA GLU A 153 -11.80 -16.15 -21.85
C GLU A 153 -11.23 -16.75 -20.55
N THR A 154 -11.36 -16.07 -19.41
CA THR A 154 -10.77 -16.55 -18.15
C THR A 154 -11.69 -17.53 -17.41
N ALA A 155 -13.01 -17.39 -17.55
CA ALA A 155 -13.97 -18.34 -16.96
C ALA A 155 -13.94 -19.70 -17.69
N ASP A 156 -13.85 -19.69 -19.02
CA ASP A 156 -13.78 -20.92 -19.83
C ASP A 156 -12.44 -21.66 -19.64
N THR A 157 -11.35 -20.95 -19.34
CA THR A 157 -10.04 -21.58 -19.07
C THR A 157 -10.03 -22.31 -17.71
N VAL A 158 -10.69 -21.76 -16.67
CA VAL A 158 -10.79 -22.43 -15.36
C VAL A 158 -11.74 -23.64 -15.42
N SER A 159 -12.80 -23.58 -16.23
CA SER A 159 -13.68 -24.72 -16.46
C SER A 159 -13.08 -25.82 -17.37
N LYS A 160 -11.98 -25.55 -18.08
CA LYS A 160 -11.26 -26.54 -18.92
C LYS A 160 -10.15 -27.30 -18.18
N ILE A 161 -9.85 -26.98 -16.92
CA ILE A 161 -8.90 -27.72 -16.08
C ILE A 161 -9.60 -28.55 -14.95
N PRO A 162 -10.56 -29.46 -15.22
CA PRO A 162 -10.93 -30.50 -14.24
C PRO A 162 -10.11 -31.79 -14.34
N ASN A 163 -9.46 -32.09 -15.48
CA ASN A 163 -8.94 -33.44 -15.74
C ASN A 163 -7.46 -33.67 -15.37
N ALA A 164 -6.81 -32.75 -14.65
CA ALA A 164 -5.44 -32.92 -14.14
C ALA A 164 -5.36 -33.21 -12.63
N VAL A 165 -6.47 -33.14 -11.89
CA VAL A 165 -6.52 -33.40 -10.43
C VAL A 165 -7.21 -34.72 -10.09
N THR A 166 -7.94 -35.33 -11.02
CA THR A 166 -8.39 -36.72 -10.86
C THR A 166 -7.37 -37.63 -11.53
N GLY A 167 -6.33 -37.97 -10.77
CA GLY A 167 -5.42 -39.06 -11.14
C GLY A 167 -6.24 -40.32 -11.36
N ASN A 168 -6.25 -40.82 -12.59
CA ASN A 168 -6.77 -42.15 -12.88
C ASN A 168 -5.86 -43.15 -12.19
N GLU A 169 -6.37 -43.80 -11.14
CA GLU A 169 -5.86 -45.08 -10.68
C GLU A 169 -6.06 -46.06 -11.86
N GLU A 170 -4.97 -46.37 -12.58
CA GLU A 170 -4.90 -47.52 -13.46
C GLU A 170 -5.26 -48.77 -12.65
N LYS A 171 -6.40 -49.38 -13.00
CA LYS A 171 -6.73 -50.75 -12.62
C LYS A 171 -6.75 -51.63 -13.86
N ASN A 172 -5.81 -52.58 -13.84
CA ASN A 172 -5.69 -53.83 -14.59
C ASN A 172 -5.03 -53.79 -15.96
#